data_AF-A0A9P7BYZ3-F1
#
_entry.id   AF-A0A9P7BYZ3-F1
#
_cell.length_a   1.000
_cell.length_b   1.000
_cell.length_c   1.000
_cell.angle_alpha   90.00
_cell.angle_beta   90.00
_cell.angle_gamma   90.00
#
_symmetry.space_group_name_H-M   'P 1'
#
loop_
_entity.id
_entity.type
_entity.pdbx_description
1 polymer ?
#
loop_
_entity_poly.entity_id
_entity_poly.type
_entity_poly.pdbx_seq_one_letter_code
_entity_poly.pdbx_strand_id
1 'polypeptide(L)'
;MMDNASTWQVLFDKFGVTRNRDGENALDWDGRFWGGAATDRLLIKSEGERENGGGSDGKVEAFWSHAVAPFWDLQLGARRDIGTGPKRNWAAVGIEGLLPYNIELETTAYVGSA
;
A
#
# COMPACT_ATOMS: atom_id res chain seq x y z
N MET A 1 -29.54 -2.18 -14.67
CA MET A 1 -28.44 -1.26 -15.02
C MET A 1 -27.55 -1.24 -13.79
N MET A 2 -26.36 -1.85 -13.84
CA MET A 2 -25.44 -1.78 -12.70
C MET A 2 -24.73 -0.43 -12.81
N ASP A 3 -24.98 0.46 -11.85
CA ASP A 3 -24.31 1.74 -11.78
C ASP A 3 -22.81 1.49 -11.57
N ASN A 4 -22.02 1.70 -12.62
CA ASN A 4 -20.57 1.71 -12.54
C ASN A 4 -20.11 3.08 -12.02
N ALA A 5 -20.56 3.43 -10.81
CA ALA A 5 -20.13 4.65 -10.17
C ALA A 5 -18.68 4.45 -9.72
N SER A 6 -17.77 5.19 -10.34
CA SER A 6 -16.39 5.25 -9.87
C SER A 6 -16.39 5.93 -8.50
N THR A 7 -15.86 5.23 -7.51
CA THR A 7 -15.67 5.77 -6.16
C THR A 7 -14.18 5.87 -5.87
N TRP A 8 -13.84 6.63 -4.84
CA TRP A 8 -12.47 6.76 -4.37
C TRP A 8 -12.47 7.00 -2.87
N GLN A 9 -11.37 6.64 -2.23
CA GLN A 9 -11.16 6.84 -0.82
C GLN A 9 -9.68 7.06 -0.56
N VAL A 10 -9.40 7.94 0.38
CA VAL A 10 -8.07 8.10 0.99
C VAL A 10 -8.22 7.71 2.46
N LEU A 11 -7.29 6.89 2.94
CA LEU A 11 -7.16 6.49 4.33
C LEU A 11 -5.74 6.84 4.80
N PHE A 12 -5.65 7.40 6.00
CA PHE A 12 -4.39 7.56 6.70
C PHE A 12 -4.50 6.80 8.01
N ASP A 13 -3.78 5.68 8.09
CA ASP A 13 -3.75 4.83 9.28
C ASP A 13 -2.83 5.42 10.34
N LYS A 14 -1.75 6.08 9.90
CA LYS A 14 -0.77 6.71 10.78
C LYS A 14 -0.25 8.00 10.18
N PHE A 15 -0.17 9.04 11.01
CA PHE A 15 0.53 10.26 10.68
C PHE A 15 0.92 10.98 11.97
N GLY A 16 2.21 11.12 12.25
CA GLY A 16 2.64 11.79 13.47
C GLY A 16 4.14 11.80 13.68
N VAL A 17 4.55 12.42 14.78
CA VAL A 17 5.95 12.42 15.22
C VAL A 17 6.12 11.38 16.31
N THR A 18 7.01 10.42 16.07
CA THR A 18 7.45 9.41 17.03
C THR A 18 8.82 9.81 17.59
N ARG A 19 9.25 9.17 18.69
CA ARG A 19 10.63 9.24 19.17
C ARG A 19 11.31 7.90 18.91
N ASN A 20 12.45 7.93 18.24
CA ASN A 20 13.26 6.74 18.03
C ASN A 20 13.99 6.32 19.33
N ARG A 21 14.70 5.19 19.30
CA ARG A 21 15.45 4.67 20.46
C ARG A 21 16.55 5.59 20.96
N ASP A 22 17.05 6.47 20.10
CA ASP A 22 18.11 7.43 20.41
C ASP A 22 17.57 8.78 20.92
N GLY A 23 16.24 8.89 21.07
CA GLY A 23 15.57 10.08 21.59
C GLY A 23 15.35 11.19 20.57
N GLU A 24 15.65 10.94 19.29
CA GLU A 24 15.37 11.85 18.18
C GLU A 24 13.92 11.75 17.73
N ASN A 25 13.41 12.87 17.19
CA ASN A 25 12.09 12.89 16.59
C ASN A 25 12.14 12.27 15.18
N ALA A 26 11.20 11.39 14.89
CA ALA A 26 10.98 10.83 13.57
C ALA A 26 9.54 11.12 13.11
N LEU A 27 9.37 11.52 11.85
CA LEU A 27 8.06 11.63 11.21
C LEU A 27 7.70 10.26 10.66
N ASP A 28 6.51 9.78 11.00
CA ASP A 28 6.01 8.47 10.60
C ASP A 28 4.64 8.64 9.91
N TRP A 29 4.47 7.98 8.77
CA TRP A 29 3.20 7.97 8.03
C TRP A 29 2.89 6.60 7.43
N ASP A 30 1.61 6.29 7.40
CA ASP A 30 1.00 5.19 6.65
C ASP A 30 -0.29 5.70 6.02
N GLY A 31 -0.33 5.66 4.70
CA GLY A 31 -1.46 6.13 3.91
C GLY A 31 -1.77 5.22 2.73
N ARG A 32 -3.06 5.09 2.44
CA ARG A 32 -3.62 4.32 1.36
C ARG A 32 -4.61 5.15 0.57
N PHE A 33 -4.53 5.11 -0.74
CA PHE A 33 -5.53 5.65 -1.65
C PHE A 33 -6.03 4.53 -2.54
N TRP A 34 -7.34 4.45 -2.74
CA TRP A 34 -7.89 3.64 -3.81
C TRP A 34 -8.97 4.40 -4.58
N GLY A 35 -9.12 4.07 -5.84
CA GLY A 35 -10.15 4.67 -6.67
C GLY A 35 -10.42 3.86 -7.93
N GLY A 36 -11.70 3.78 -8.31
CA GLY A 36 -12.13 3.08 -9.50
C GLY A 36 -13.55 2.53 -9.39
N ALA A 37 -13.84 1.62 -10.30
CA ALA A 37 -15.09 0.89 -10.41
C ALA A 37 -15.15 -0.29 -9.44
N ALA A 38 -16.31 -0.94 -9.33
CA ALA A 38 -16.43 -2.21 -8.60
C ALA A 38 -15.55 -3.34 -9.19
N THR A 39 -15.28 -3.31 -10.50
CA THR A 39 -14.48 -4.34 -11.19
C THR A 39 -12.99 -4.01 -11.21
N ASP A 40 -12.63 -2.75 -11.45
CA ASP A 40 -11.24 -2.31 -11.62
C ASP A 40 -10.95 -1.13 -10.70
N ARG A 41 -9.98 -1.30 -9.80
CA ARG A 41 -9.55 -0.29 -8.83
C ARG A 41 -8.05 -0.06 -8.96
N LEU A 42 -7.65 1.21 -8.87
CA LEU A 42 -6.27 1.58 -8.60
C LEU A 42 -6.08 1.65 -7.09
N LEU A 43 -4.98 1.11 -6.59
CA LEU A 43 -4.60 1.13 -5.17
C LEU A 43 -3.17 1.65 -5.05
N ILE A 44 -2.97 2.68 -4.25
CA ILE A 44 -1.66 3.28 -3.95
C ILE A 44 -1.46 3.22 -2.44
N LYS A 45 -0.32 2.71 -2.00
CA LYS A 45 0.08 2.66 -0.59
C LYS A 45 1.40 3.39 -0.42
N SER A 46 1.53 4.12 0.67
CA SER A 46 2.74 4.87 1.00
C SER A 46 2.97 4.80 2.49
N GLU A 47 4.07 4.18 2.88
CA GLU A 47 4.52 4.08 4.27
C GLU A 47 5.94 4.61 4.36
N GLY A 48 6.28 5.28 5.46
CA GLY A 48 7.65 5.66 5.70
C GLY A 48 7.89 6.34 7.02
N GLU A 49 9.17 6.38 7.36
CA GLU A 49 9.72 7.02 8.53
C GLU A 49 10.86 7.96 8.10
N ARG A 50 10.92 9.14 8.73
CA ARG A 50 11.96 10.13 8.49
C ARG A 50 12.47 10.69 9.81
N GLU A 51 13.70 10.37 10.14
CA GLU A 51 14.42 10.89 11.30
C GLU A 51 15.00 12.28 11.01
N ASN A 52 15.04 13.14 12.04
CA ASN A 52 15.69 14.44 11.95
C ASN A 52 17.20 14.35 11.69
N GLY A 53 17.86 13.27 12.13
CA GLY A 53 19.29 13.00 11.94
C GLY A 53 19.69 12.55 10.52
N GLY A 54 18.74 12.44 9.58
CA GLY A 54 19.00 12.19 8.16
C GLY A 54 18.63 10.78 7.67
N GLY A 55 18.29 9.87 8.57
CA GLY A 55 17.69 8.58 8.23
C GLY A 55 16.29 8.76 7.64
N SER A 56 16.04 8.19 6.47
CA SER A 56 14.70 7.99 5.94
C SER A 56 14.56 6.58 5.39
N ASP A 57 13.46 5.93 5.69
CA ASP A 57 13.08 4.66 5.08
C ASP A 57 11.61 4.75 4.70
N GLY A 58 11.24 4.03 3.65
CA GLY A 58 9.86 4.04 3.20
C GLY A 58 9.67 3.21 1.97
N LYS A 59 8.41 2.97 1.67
CA LYS A 59 7.99 2.23 0.48
C LYS A 59 6.77 2.90 -0.11
N VAL A 60 6.72 2.87 -1.43
CA VAL A 60 5.54 3.26 -2.20
C VAL A 60 5.15 2.08 -3.05
N GLU A 61 3.87 1.74 -3.03
CA GLU A 61 3.31 0.63 -3.78
C GLU A 61 2.14 1.12 -4.61
N ALA A 62 2.04 0.62 -5.83
CA ALA A 62 0.94 0.90 -6.74
C ALA A 62 0.45 -0.41 -7.35
N PHE A 63 -0.84 -0.66 -7.24
CA PHE A 63 -1.51 -1.86 -7.71
C PHE A 63 -2.71 -1.49 -8.58
N TRP A 64 -2.92 -2.28 -9.62
CA TRP A 64 -4.21 -2.46 -10.26
C TRP A 64 -4.87 -3.69 -9.61
N SER A 65 -6.10 -3.52 -9.14
CA SER A 65 -6.93 -4.55 -8.52
C SER A 65 -8.09 -4.86 -9.45
N HIS A 66 -8.29 -6.13 -9.77
CA HIS A 66 -9.36 -6.60 -10.64
C HIS A 66 -10.20 -7.68 -9.93
N ALA A 67 -11.51 -7.46 -9.86
CA ALA A 67 -12.44 -8.42 -9.27
C ALA A 67 -12.58 -9.66 -10.16
N VAL A 68 -12.02 -10.78 -9.71
CA VAL A 68 -12.04 -12.07 -10.44
C VAL A 68 -13.19 -12.97 -10.01
N ALA A 69 -13.67 -12.80 -8.78
CA ALA A 69 -14.84 -13.49 -8.24
C ALA A 69 -15.50 -12.63 -7.16
N PRO A 70 -16.75 -12.93 -6.74
CA PRO A 70 -17.36 -12.23 -5.61
C PRO A 70 -16.45 -12.27 -4.38
N PHE A 71 -16.16 -11.11 -3.80
CA PHE A 71 -15.28 -10.94 -2.64
C PHE A 71 -13.79 -11.25 -2.88
N TRP A 72 -13.35 -11.46 -4.12
CA TRP A 72 -11.97 -11.79 -4.45
C TRP A 72 -11.44 -10.94 -5.61
N ASP A 73 -10.33 -10.27 -5.33
CA ASP A 73 -9.63 -9.42 -6.26
C ASP A 73 -8.21 -9.94 -6.50
N LEU A 74 -7.77 -9.87 -7.75
CA LEU A 74 -6.38 -10.09 -8.14
C LEU A 74 -5.67 -8.74 -8.28
N GLN A 75 -4.50 -8.62 -7.67
CA GLN A 75 -3.71 -7.40 -7.66
C GLN A 75 -2.42 -7.59 -8.46
N LEU A 76 -2.12 -6.65 -9.36
CA LEU A 76 -0.84 -6.57 -10.06
C LEU A 76 -0.27 -5.18 -9.88
N GLY A 77 1.01 -5.10 -9.54
CA GLY A 77 1.58 -3.83 -9.16
C GLY A 77 3.08 -3.78 -9.17
N ALA A 78 3.58 -2.67 -8.65
CA ALA A 78 4.98 -2.46 -8.40
C ALA A 78 5.16 -1.79 -7.04
N ARG A 79 6.26 -2.12 -6.38
CA ARG A 79 6.72 -1.49 -5.15
C ARG A 79 8.08 -0.87 -5.40
N ARG A 80 8.30 0.30 -4.80
CA ARG A 80 9.60 0.97 -4.77
C ARG A 80 9.97 1.34 -3.35
N ASP A 81 11.14 0.90 -2.94
CA ASP A 81 11.73 1.32 -1.67
C ASP A 81 12.40 2.69 -1.86
N ILE A 82 12.14 3.61 -0.94
CA ILE A 82 12.58 5.01 -0.94
C ILE A 82 13.32 5.32 0.37
N GLY A 83 14.16 6.35 0.34
CA GLY A 83 14.94 6.77 1.50
C GLY A 83 16.44 6.52 1.35
N THR A 84 17.13 6.42 2.49
CA THR A 84 18.58 6.21 2.63
C THR A 84 19.01 4.76 2.39
N GLY A 85 18.08 3.81 2.47
CA GLY A 85 18.34 2.41 2.18
C GLY A 85 18.56 2.11 0.68
N PRO A 86 18.84 0.84 0.34
CA PRO A 86 18.95 0.40 -1.06
C PRO A 86 17.66 0.69 -1.82
N LYS A 87 17.74 1.50 -2.89
CA LYS A 87 16.58 1.82 -3.73
C LYS A 87 16.28 0.62 -4.63
N ARG A 88 15.24 -0.13 -4.28
CA ARG A 88 14.83 -1.33 -5.00
C ARG A 88 13.47 -1.15 -5.65
N ASN A 89 13.33 -1.72 -6.83
CA ASN A 89 12.04 -1.82 -7.52
C ASN A 89 11.64 -3.29 -7.56
N TRP A 90 10.38 -3.52 -7.26
CA TRP A 90 9.78 -4.83 -7.18
C TRP A 90 8.55 -4.86 -8.08
N ALA A 91 8.42 -5.90 -8.88
CA ALA A 91 7.13 -6.27 -9.43
C ALA A 91 6.35 -7.03 -8.34
N ALA A 92 5.04 -6.83 -8.30
CA ALA A 92 4.19 -7.38 -7.27
C ALA A 92 2.96 -8.05 -7.89
N VAL A 93 2.60 -9.22 -7.35
CA VAL A 93 1.34 -9.91 -7.64
C VAL A 93 0.71 -10.30 -6.31
N GLY A 94 -0.58 -10.03 -6.17
CA GLY A 94 -1.29 -10.29 -4.94
C GLY A 94 -2.72 -10.73 -5.16
N ILE A 95 -3.34 -11.15 -4.07
CA ILE A 95 -4.75 -11.46 -3.98
C ILE A 95 -5.30 -10.77 -2.73
N GLU A 96 -6.49 -10.20 -2.87
CA GLU A 96 -7.25 -9.62 -1.77
C GLU A 96 -8.60 -10.33 -1.72
N GLY A 97 -9.04 -10.71 -0.53
CA GLY A 97 -10.29 -11.43 -0.35
C GLY A 97 -10.98 -11.10 0.96
N LEU A 98 -12.31 -11.05 0.94
CA LEU A 98 -13.13 -10.97 2.16
C LEU A 98 -13.75 -12.34 2.44
N LEU A 99 -13.27 -12.98 3.49
CA LEU A 99 -13.76 -14.29 3.95
C LEU A 99 -15.01 -14.11 4.84
N PRO A 100 -15.78 -15.20 5.08
CA PRO A 100 -16.87 -15.18 6.04
C PRO A 100 -16.44 -14.62 7.40
N TYR A 101 -17.37 -13.96 8.10
CA TYR A 101 -17.11 -13.24 9.36
C TYR A 101 -16.29 -11.94 9.23
N ASN A 102 -16.27 -11.32 8.04
CA ASN A 102 -15.57 -10.06 7.76
C ASN A 102 -14.05 -10.15 8.00
N ILE A 103 -13.45 -11.28 7.64
CA ILE A 103 -12.01 -11.46 7.71
C ILE A 103 -11.41 -11.00 6.38
N GLU A 104 -10.60 -9.94 6.42
CA GLU A 104 -9.86 -9.43 5.26
C GLU A 104 -8.55 -10.21 5.11
N LEU A 105 -8.35 -10.81 3.95
CA LEU A 105 -7.13 -11.48 3.55
C LEU A 105 -6.46 -10.65 2.46
N GLU A 106 -5.22 -10.23 2.69
CA GLU A 106 -4.36 -9.60 1.70
C GLU A 106 -3.06 -10.39 1.63
N THR A 107 -2.61 -10.77 0.44
CA THR A 107 -1.35 -11.48 0.25
C THR A 107 -0.69 -11.01 -1.03
N THR A 108 0.56 -10.55 -0.93
CA THR A 108 1.33 -10.04 -2.07
C THR A 108 2.71 -10.69 -2.10
N ALA A 109 3.07 -11.22 -3.27
CA ALA A 109 4.41 -11.70 -3.58
C ALA A 109 5.16 -10.64 -4.39
N TYR A 110 6.44 -10.44 -4.06
CA TYR A 110 7.32 -9.48 -4.72
C TYR A 110 8.47 -10.19 -5.41
N VAL A 111 8.82 -9.72 -6.61
CA VAL A 111 10.01 -10.15 -7.36
C VAL A 111 10.78 -8.92 -7.83
N GLY A 112 12.08 -8.89 -7.56
CA GLY A 112 12.93 -7.74 -7.84
C GLY A 112 14.39 -8.15 -7.93
N SER A 113 15.18 -7.33 -8.61
CA SER A 113 16.63 -7.52 -8.67
C SER A 113 17.28 -7.16 -7.33
N ALA A 114 18.27 -7.96 -6.91
CA ALA A 114 19.04 -7.76 -5.69
C ALA A 114 19.95 -6.53 -5.76
#